data_AF-A0A9N9NWH6-F1
#
_entry.id   AF-A0A9N9NWH6-F1
#
_cell.length_a   1.000
_cell.length_b   1.000
_cell.length_c   1.000
_cell.angle_alpha   90.00
_cell.angle_beta   90.00
_cell.angle_gamma   90.00
#
_symmetry.space_group_name_H-M   'P 1'
#
loop_
_entity.id
_entity.type
_entity.pdbx_description
1 polymer ?
#
loop_
_entity_poly.entity_id
_entity_poly.type
_entity_poly.pdbx_seq_one_letter_code
_entity_poly.pdbx_strand_id
1 'polypeptide(L)'
;FVEVETPILFKSTSEGAREFIVPTRTKGSFYALTQSPQQYKQLLMAGGIDKYFQMAKCFRDEDLRTDRQPEFTQIDLEMSFVKANEIRSLIEKMLIKVWEKVLGVDLKNKIPFPRITFKEAISKFGSDKPDTRYSMEIKDISSFVFDPLDQSGYCAECLVVKNGAILL
;
A
#
# COMPACT_ATOMS: atom_id res chain seq x y z
N PHE A 1 14.21 11.26 -12.92
CA PHE A 1 14.34 9.99 -12.20
C PHE A 1 15.58 9.30 -12.75
N VAL A 2 16.46 8.87 -11.86
CA VAL A 2 17.65 8.09 -12.17
C VAL A 2 17.41 6.68 -11.66
N GLU A 3 17.61 5.68 -12.51
CA GLU A 3 17.57 4.29 -12.10
C GLU A 3 18.87 3.95 -11.38
N VAL A 4 18.77 3.46 -10.15
CA VAL A 4 19.94 3.01 -9.38
C VAL A 4 19.65 1.61 -8.86
N GLU A 5 20.52 0.67 -9.17
CA GLU A 5 20.41 -0.66 -8.59
C GLU A 5 20.94 -0.66 -7.16
N THR A 6 20.14 -1.18 -6.22
CA THR A 6 20.54 -1.31 -4.82
C THR A 6 20.88 -2.75 -4.46
N PRO A 7 21.85 -3.01 -3.55
CA PRO A 7 22.20 -4.36 -3.12
C PRO A 7 21.02 -5.18 -2.58
N ILE A 8 20.99 -6.47 -2.94
CA ILE A 8 19.98 -7.44 -2.48
C ILE A 8 20.37 -8.06 -1.13
N LEU A 9 21.67 -8.36 -0.94
CA LEU A 9 22.21 -8.90 0.30
C LEU A 9 22.45 -7.76 1.27
N PHE A 10 21.67 -7.73 2.36
CA PHE A 10 21.68 -6.65 3.32
C PHE A 10 21.84 -7.16 4.77
N LYS A 11 21.99 -6.21 5.71
CA LYS A 11 21.95 -6.52 7.13
C LYS A 11 20.50 -6.71 7.57
N SER A 12 20.24 -7.77 8.33
CA SER A 12 18.91 -8.01 8.90
C SER A 12 18.43 -6.84 9.75
N THR A 13 17.15 -6.50 9.62
CA THR A 13 16.47 -5.47 10.43
C THR A 13 15.45 -6.12 11.35
N SER A 14 15.29 -5.59 12.56
CA SER A 14 14.41 -6.19 13.59
C SER A 14 12.92 -5.90 13.39
N GLU A 15 12.57 -5.09 12.39
CA GLU A 15 11.20 -4.59 12.15
C GLU A 15 10.68 -5.08 10.79
N GLY A 16 9.37 -5.24 10.67
CA GLY A 16 8.71 -5.61 9.42
C GLY A 16 8.38 -7.11 9.31
N ALA A 17 8.39 -7.63 8.08
CA ALA A 17 8.12 -9.04 7.82
C ALA A 17 9.31 -9.92 8.23
N ARG A 18 9.14 -11.23 8.21
CA ARG A 18 10.28 -12.15 8.35
C ARG A 18 11.14 -12.09 7.09
N GLU A 19 12.46 -12.08 7.28
CA GLU A 19 13.45 -11.98 6.22
C GLU A 19 13.99 -13.37 5.85
N PHE A 20 14.23 -13.59 4.56
CA PHE A 20 15.07 -14.70 4.12
C PHE A 20 16.52 -14.43 4.52
N ILE A 21 17.19 -15.47 5.04
CA ILE A 21 18.61 -15.40 5.41
C ILE A 21 19.49 -16.09 4.36
N VAL A 22 20.65 -15.50 4.10
CA VAL A 22 21.68 -16.04 3.21
C VAL A 22 22.95 -16.28 4.03
N PRO A 23 23.35 -17.55 4.25
CA PRO A 23 24.56 -17.84 5.01
C PRO A 23 25.80 -17.32 4.27
N THR A 24 26.75 -16.76 5.02
CA THR A 24 28.05 -16.37 4.45
C THR A 24 29.06 -17.49 4.60
N ARG A 25 30.20 -17.37 3.90
CA ARG A 25 31.36 -18.26 4.12
C ARG A 25 31.93 -18.14 5.53
N THR A 26 31.73 -16.99 6.19
CA THR A 26 32.15 -16.76 7.57
C THR A 26 31.16 -17.40 8.53
N LYS A 27 31.65 -18.33 9.34
CA LYS A 27 30.82 -19.09 10.28
C LYS A 27 30.09 -18.13 11.25
N GLY A 28 28.78 -18.32 11.39
CA GLY A 28 27.94 -17.53 12.30
C GLY A 28 27.51 -16.16 11.76
N SER A 29 27.83 -15.83 10.52
CA SER A 29 27.39 -14.59 9.87
C SER A 29 26.44 -14.87 8.70
N PHE A 30 25.41 -14.04 8.59
CA PHE A 30 24.33 -14.15 7.60
C PHE A 30 24.03 -12.78 7.02
N TYR A 31 23.66 -12.74 5.74
CA TYR A 31 22.92 -11.63 5.16
C TYR A 31 21.41 -11.90 5.26
N ALA A 32 20.62 -10.86 5.11
CA ALA A 32 19.20 -10.94 4.84
C ALA A 32 18.93 -10.50 3.40
N LEU A 33 17.96 -11.11 2.73
CA LEU A 33 17.43 -10.59 1.48
C LEU A 33 16.53 -9.39 1.78
N THR A 34 16.66 -8.33 0.99
CA THR A 34 15.94 -7.08 1.22
C THR A 34 14.42 -7.21 1.03
N GLN A 35 13.65 -6.69 2.00
CA GLN A 35 12.18 -6.60 1.89
C GLN A 35 11.72 -5.48 0.95
N SER A 36 12.56 -4.45 0.78
CA SER A 36 12.42 -3.32 -0.14
C SER A 36 13.69 -2.46 -0.09
N PRO A 37 14.00 -1.65 -1.12
CA PRO A 37 15.15 -0.74 -1.09
C PRO A 37 15.05 0.45 -0.10
N GLN A 38 14.15 0.40 0.90
CA GLN A 38 13.78 1.52 1.76
C GLN A 38 14.98 2.24 2.40
N GLN A 39 15.95 1.49 2.93
CA GLN A 39 17.14 2.11 3.54
C GLN A 39 18.05 2.74 2.50
N TYR A 40 18.24 2.07 1.35
CA TYR A 40 19.08 2.59 0.28
C TYR A 40 18.49 3.84 -0.37
N LYS A 41 17.20 3.86 -0.68
CA LYS A 41 16.58 5.04 -1.30
C LYS A 41 16.68 6.29 -0.42
N GLN A 42 16.58 6.13 0.90
CA GLN A 42 16.82 7.22 1.85
C GLN A 42 18.29 7.67 1.85
N LEU A 43 19.24 6.74 1.82
CA LEU A 43 20.67 7.07 1.70
C LEU A 43 21.00 7.76 0.37
N LEU A 44 20.35 7.36 -0.73
CA LEU A 44 20.51 8.01 -2.03
C LEU A 44 20.02 9.47 -2.00
N MET A 45 18.88 9.73 -1.35
CA MET A 45 18.41 11.11 -1.15
C MET A 45 19.40 11.92 -0.31
N ALA A 46 19.88 11.34 0.81
CA ALA A 46 20.89 11.98 1.66
C ALA A 46 22.23 12.21 0.93
N GLY A 47 22.58 11.31 0.00
CA GLY A 47 23.75 11.40 -0.87
C GLY A 47 23.60 12.37 -2.05
N GLY A 48 22.48 13.08 -2.16
CA GLY A 48 22.26 14.13 -3.15
C GLY A 48 21.61 13.67 -4.45
N ILE A 49 21.12 12.43 -4.53
CA ILE A 49 20.27 12.01 -5.66
C ILE A 49 18.89 12.60 -5.45
N ASP A 50 18.48 13.53 -6.31
CA ASP A 50 17.21 14.25 -6.17
C ASP A 50 15.98 13.36 -6.44
N LYS A 51 16.04 12.47 -7.44
CA LYS A 51 14.92 11.62 -7.87
C LYS A 51 15.41 10.24 -8.29
N TYR A 52 15.11 9.24 -7.47
CA TYR A 52 15.49 7.85 -7.64
C TYR A 52 14.29 6.98 -8.03
N PHE A 53 14.52 5.97 -8.87
CA PHE A 53 13.59 4.85 -9.01
C PHE A 53 14.34 3.53 -9.24
N GLN A 54 13.66 2.40 -9.02
CA GLN A 54 14.15 1.07 -9.37
C GLN A 54 12.98 0.12 -9.60
N MET A 55 13.09 -0.76 -10.59
CA MET A 55 12.31 -2.00 -10.63
C MET A 55 12.97 -3.04 -9.72
N ALA A 56 12.64 -3.01 -8.43
CA ALA A 56 13.35 -3.75 -7.40
C ALA A 56 12.74 -5.14 -7.15
N LYS A 57 13.59 -6.16 -7.07
CA LYS A 57 13.23 -7.47 -6.51
C LYS A 57 13.22 -7.39 -4.99
N CYS A 58 12.10 -7.82 -4.40
CA CYS A 58 11.84 -7.75 -2.97
C CYS A 58 11.47 -9.15 -2.45
N PHE A 59 11.88 -9.45 -1.22
CA PHE A 59 11.76 -10.78 -0.64
C PHE A 59 11.07 -10.72 0.74
N ARG A 60 10.07 -11.57 0.96
CA ARG A 60 9.38 -11.69 2.25
C ARG A 60 9.11 -13.16 2.58
N ASP A 61 9.58 -13.60 3.74
CA ASP A 61 9.38 -14.96 4.25
C ASP A 61 8.07 -15.04 5.05
N GLU A 62 6.95 -14.78 4.37
CA GLU A 62 5.60 -14.85 4.94
C GLU A 62 4.83 -16.06 4.41
N ASP A 63 3.78 -16.46 5.13
CA ASP A 63 2.85 -17.48 4.67
C ASP A 63 2.28 -17.10 3.30
N LEU A 64 2.32 -18.07 2.39
CA LEU A 64 1.81 -17.90 1.04
C LEU A 64 0.30 -17.68 1.09
N ARG A 65 -0.14 -16.63 0.40
CA ARG A 65 -1.53 -16.41 0.03
C ARG A 65 -1.63 -16.43 -1.49
N THR A 66 -2.83 -16.59 -2.02
CA THR A 66 -3.07 -16.65 -3.47
C THR A 66 -2.51 -15.44 -4.24
N ASP A 67 -2.33 -14.30 -3.58
CA ASP A 67 -1.77 -13.06 -4.11
C ASP A 67 -0.35 -12.73 -3.59
N ARG A 68 0.30 -13.62 -2.82
CA ARG A 68 1.60 -13.36 -2.18
C ARG A 68 2.64 -14.39 -2.59
N GLN A 69 3.59 -13.93 -3.40
CA GLN A 69 4.82 -14.67 -3.71
C GLN A 69 5.94 -14.24 -2.76
N PRO A 70 6.87 -15.15 -2.41
CA PRO A 70 7.98 -14.83 -1.51
C PRO A 70 8.98 -13.87 -2.15
N GLU A 71 9.09 -13.92 -3.48
CA GLU A 71 9.78 -12.94 -4.32
C GLU A 71 8.75 -12.19 -5.16
N PHE A 72 8.82 -10.86 -5.17
CA PHE A 72 7.97 -10.01 -6.00
C PHE A 72 8.73 -8.78 -6.47
N THR A 73 8.18 -8.09 -7.47
CA THR A 73 8.80 -6.90 -8.07
C THR A 73 8.04 -5.65 -7.67
N GLN A 74 8.75 -4.64 -7.21
CA GLN A 74 8.20 -3.32 -6.91
C GLN A 74 8.72 -2.29 -7.91
N ILE A 75 7.89 -1.30 -8.22
CA ILE A 75 8.36 -0.02 -8.76
C ILE A 75 8.60 0.86 -7.54
N ASP A 76 9.85 0.88 -7.06
CA ASP A 76 10.25 1.69 -5.91
C ASP A 76 10.77 3.05 -6.40
N LEU A 77 10.44 4.12 -5.69
CA LEU A 77 10.87 5.48 -6.03
C LEU A 77 10.98 6.34 -4.78
N GLU A 78 11.80 7.38 -4.89
CA GLU A 78 12.02 8.36 -3.84
C GLU A 78 12.36 9.72 -4.47
N MET A 79 11.99 10.80 -3.80
CA MET A 79 12.22 12.17 -4.27
C MET A 79 12.61 13.08 -3.10
N SER A 80 13.60 13.93 -3.32
CA SER A 80 14.02 14.95 -2.35
C SER A 80 13.14 16.22 -2.46
N PHE A 81 13.03 16.97 -1.36
CA PHE A 81 12.38 18.29 -1.30
C PHE A 81 10.93 18.37 -1.78
N VAL A 82 10.17 17.27 -1.73
CA VAL A 82 8.76 17.22 -2.15
C VAL A 82 7.79 17.05 -0.98
N LYS A 83 6.54 17.47 -1.19
CA LYS A 83 5.42 17.15 -0.30
C LYS A 83 4.68 15.89 -0.78
N ALA A 84 3.95 15.25 0.13
CA ALA A 84 3.15 14.05 -0.18
C ALA A 84 2.16 14.24 -1.36
N ASN A 85 1.62 15.45 -1.56
CA ASN A 85 0.73 15.74 -2.70
C ASN A 85 1.44 15.66 -4.05
N GLU A 86 2.72 16.01 -4.11
CA GLU A 86 3.51 15.98 -5.34
C GLU A 86 3.83 14.55 -5.75
N ILE A 87 4.22 13.71 -4.77
CA ILE A 87 4.40 12.27 -4.97
C ILE A 87 3.10 11.63 -5.46
N ARG A 88 1.97 11.90 -4.78
CA ARG A 88 0.66 11.39 -5.21
C ARG A 88 0.32 11.78 -6.66
N SER A 89 0.51 13.06 -7.00
CA SER A 89 0.24 13.55 -8.35
C SER A 89 1.13 12.90 -9.40
N LEU A 90 2.39 12.57 -9.06
CA LEU A 90 3.27 11.80 -9.93
C LEU A 90 2.74 10.39 -10.16
N ILE A 91 2.36 9.68 -9.09
CA ILE A 91 1.81 8.31 -9.18
C ILE A 91 0.52 8.28 -10.00
N GLU A 92 -0.41 9.21 -9.75
CA GLU A 92 -1.66 9.34 -10.52
C GLU A 92 -1.37 9.49 -12.03
N LYS A 93 -0.43 10.36 -12.40
CA LYS A 93 -0.01 10.57 -13.79
C LYS A 93 0.65 9.32 -14.39
N MET A 94 1.47 8.61 -13.61
CA MET A 94 2.12 7.37 -14.05
C MET A 94 1.08 6.30 -14.35
N LEU A 95 0.13 6.08 -13.43
CA LEU A 95 -0.93 5.08 -13.59
C LEU A 95 -1.79 5.36 -14.83
N ILE A 96 -2.19 6.61 -15.05
CA ILE A 96 -2.99 6.96 -16.24
C ILE A 96 -2.24 6.70 -17.53
N LYS A 97 -0.94 7.05 -17.59
CA LYS A 97 -0.11 6.73 -18.76
C LYS A 97 -0.01 5.23 -19.01
N VAL A 98 0.13 4.42 -17.95
CA VAL A 98 0.15 2.96 -18.07
C VAL A 98 -1.19 2.44 -18.59
N TRP A 99 -2.31 2.89 -18.03
CA TRP A 99 -3.65 2.48 -18.49
C TRP A 99 -3.92 2.88 -19.95
N GLU A 100 -3.59 4.10 -20.33
CA GLU A 100 -3.74 4.59 -21.71
C GLU A 100 -2.87 3.77 -22.68
N LYS A 101 -1.61 3.49 -22.33
CA LYS A 101 -0.66 2.81 -23.21
C LYS A 101 -0.88 1.30 -23.31
N VAL A 102 -1.27 0.64 -22.21
CA VAL A 102 -1.39 -0.82 -22.14
C VAL A 102 -2.81 -1.28 -22.46
N LEU A 103 -3.82 -0.56 -21.97
CA LEU A 103 -5.23 -0.95 -22.09
C LEU A 103 -6.03 -0.07 -23.05
N GLY A 104 -5.47 1.05 -23.54
CA GLY A 104 -6.20 1.99 -24.39
C GLY A 104 -7.31 2.75 -23.66
N VAL A 105 -7.31 2.77 -22.32
CA VAL A 105 -8.36 3.39 -21.51
C VAL A 105 -7.92 4.80 -21.10
N ASP A 106 -8.70 5.81 -21.49
CA ASP A 106 -8.46 7.20 -21.04
C ASP A 106 -9.07 7.46 -19.66
N LEU A 107 -8.19 7.69 -18.69
CA LEU A 107 -8.53 8.02 -17.31
C LEU A 107 -8.16 9.45 -16.91
N LYS A 108 -7.80 10.33 -17.87
CA LYS A 108 -7.39 11.73 -17.58
C LYS A 108 -8.45 12.50 -16.80
N ASN A 109 -9.72 12.22 -17.07
CA ASN A 109 -10.89 12.83 -16.42
C ASN A 109 -11.05 12.43 -14.95
N LYS A 110 -10.25 11.46 -14.47
CA LYS A 110 -10.28 10.98 -13.09
C LYS A 110 -9.25 11.65 -12.20
N ILE A 111 -8.37 12.51 -12.72
CA ILE A 111 -7.41 13.27 -11.88
C ILE A 111 -8.09 14.49 -11.25
N PRO A 112 -7.84 14.79 -9.97
CA PRO A 112 -7.16 13.93 -9.00
C PRO A 112 -8.03 12.71 -8.67
N PHE A 113 -7.42 11.55 -8.42
CA PHE A 113 -8.18 10.36 -8.04
C PHE A 113 -8.99 10.65 -6.76
N PRO A 114 -10.20 10.07 -6.60
CA PRO A 114 -11.01 10.26 -5.41
C PRO A 114 -10.22 9.94 -4.14
N ARG A 115 -10.40 10.77 -3.11
CA ARG A 115 -9.65 10.67 -1.85
C ARG A 115 -10.63 10.49 -0.72
N ILE A 116 -10.35 9.53 0.13
CA ILE A 116 -11.02 9.30 1.39
C ILE A 116 -9.95 9.15 2.47
N THR A 117 -10.24 9.61 3.66
CA THR A 117 -9.40 9.38 4.84
C THR A 117 -9.47 7.92 5.26
N PHE A 118 -8.48 7.44 6.02
CA PHE A 118 -8.52 6.11 6.62
C PHE A 118 -9.80 5.92 7.46
N LYS A 119 -10.18 6.92 8.26
CA LYS A 119 -11.41 6.90 9.07
C LYS A 119 -12.65 6.72 8.20
N GLU A 120 -12.76 7.45 7.09
CA GLU A 120 -13.88 7.29 6.16
C GLU A 120 -13.87 5.93 5.47
N ALA A 121 -12.70 5.42 5.07
CA ALA A 121 -12.58 4.12 4.42
C ALA A 121 -13.06 2.99 5.35
N ILE A 122 -12.59 2.97 6.59
CA ILE A 122 -13.00 1.99 7.60
C ILE A 122 -14.48 2.17 7.95
N SER A 123 -14.94 3.38 8.22
CA SER A 123 -16.34 3.62 8.63
C SER A 123 -17.34 3.35 7.51
N LYS A 124 -17.03 3.68 6.26
CA LYS A 124 -17.96 3.50 5.13
C LYS A 124 -17.87 2.13 4.47
N PHE A 125 -16.73 1.46 4.56
CA PHE A 125 -16.50 0.24 3.77
C PHE A 125 -15.88 -0.92 4.57
N GLY A 126 -15.53 -0.72 5.84
CA GLY A 126 -14.89 -1.74 6.67
C GLY A 126 -13.50 -2.14 6.18
N SER A 127 -12.91 -1.37 5.27
CA SER A 127 -11.64 -1.68 4.61
C SER A 127 -10.89 -0.41 4.23
N ASP A 128 -9.57 -0.44 4.40
CA ASP A 128 -8.64 0.61 3.97
C ASP A 128 -8.32 0.57 2.46
N LYS A 129 -8.78 -0.47 1.77
CA LYS A 129 -8.66 -0.67 0.31
C LYS A 129 -10.03 -1.00 -0.31
N PRO A 130 -11.03 -0.12 -0.16
CA PRO A 130 -12.39 -0.42 -0.57
C PRO A 130 -12.54 -0.49 -2.10
N ASP A 131 -13.37 -1.43 -2.55
CA ASP A 131 -13.84 -1.44 -3.93
C ASP A 131 -15.00 -0.45 -4.10
N THR A 132 -14.67 0.75 -4.57
CA THR A 132 -15.62 1.87 -4.71
C THR A 132 -16.51 1.78 -5.95
N ARG A 133 -16.41 0.69 -6.73
CA ARG A 133 -17.32 0.44 -7.87
C ARG A 133 -18.74 0.11 -7.41
N TYR A 134 -18.91 -0.35 -6.17
CA TYR A 134 -20.19 -0.70 -5.58
C TYR A 134 -20.62 0.35 -4.54
N SER A 135 -21.90 0.74 -4.55
CA SER A 135 -22.45 1.75 -3.64
C SER A 135 -22.88 1.19 -2.27
N MET A 136 -22.29 0.09 -1.82
CA MET A 136 -22.66 -0.59 -0.58
C MET A 136 -21.85 -0.04 0.60
N GLU A 137 -22.20 1.17 1.03
CA GLU A 137 -21.59 1.77 2.21
C GLU A 137 -22.22 1.25 3.51
N ILE A 138 -21.40 1.01 4.51
CA ILE A 138 -21.78 0.83 5.90
C ILE A 138 -22.40 2.13 6.42
N LYS A 139 -23.49 2.02 7.16
CA LYS A 139 -24.22 3.13 7.77
C LYS A 139 -24.24 2.96 9.28
N ASP A 140 -23.84 4.01 9.98
CA ASP A 140 -24.04 4.13 11.42
C ASP A 140 -25.54 4.36 11.70
N ILE A 141 -26.12 3.46 12.49
CA ILE A 141 -27.51 3.49 12.93
C ILE A 141 -27.64 3.61 14.45
N SER A 142 -26.54 3.93 15.15
CA SER A 142 -26.48 3.99 16.61
C SER A 142 -27.58 4.90 17.19
N SER A 143 -27.86 6.03 16.54
CA SER A 143 -28.91 6.97 16.96
C SER A 143 -30.34 6.42 16.88
N PHE A 144 -30.57 5.34 16.13
CA PHE A 144 -31.87 4.67 16.04
C PHE A 144 -31.99 3.50 17.03
N VAL A 145 -30.87 2.96 17.49
CA VAL A 145 -30.82 1.75 18.33
C VAL A 145 -30.64 2.09 19.80
N PHE A 146 -29.84 3.11 20.11
CA PHE A 146 -29.49 3.52 21.47
C PHE A 146 -30.12 4.86 21.84
N ASP A 147 -30.42 5.04 23.13
CA ASP A 147 -30.85 6.34 23.67
C ASP A 147 -29.70 7.35 23.52
N PRO A 148 -29.93 8.59 23.03
CA PRO A 148 -28.91 9.64 22.98
C PRO A 148 -28.22 9.94 24.32
N LEU A 149 -28.83 9.58 25.45
CA LEU A 149 -28.27 9.71 26.80
C LEU A 149 -27.42 8.51 27.23
N ASP A 150 -27.37 7.44 26.44
CA ASP A 150 -26.55 6.27 26.73
C ASP A 150 -25.05 6.57 26.47
N GLN A 151 -24.25 6.51 27.54
CA GLN A 151 -22.81 6.75 27.53
C GLN A 151 -21.99 5.45 27.48
N SER A 152 -22.65 4.32 27.23
CA SER A 152 -22.02 2.99 27.13
C SER A 152 -20.93 2.89 26.07
N GLY A 153 -20.93 3.80 25.08
CA GLY A 153 -19.96 3.82 23.98
C GLY A 153 -20.20 2.73 22.93
N TYR A 154 -21.38 2.10 22.93
CA TYR A 154 -21.76 1.14 21.90
C TYR A 154 -22.02 1.83 20.55
N CYS A 155 -21.70 1.11 19.49
CA CYS A 155 -21.93 1.52 18.10
C CYS A 155 -22.73 0.42 17.40
N ALA A 156 -23.74 0.81 16.63
CA ALA A 156 -24.52 -0.07 15.77
C ALA A 156 -24.35 0.37 14.32
N GLU A 157 -23.73 -0.48 13.50
CA GLU A 157 -23.50 -0.25 12.08
C GLU A 157 -24.26 -1.29 11.25
N CYS A 158 -24.77 -0.90 10.08
CA CYS A 158 -25.47 -1.81 9.18
C CYS A 158 -25.00 -1.66 7.73
N LEU A 159 -25.13 -2.75 6.96
CA LEU A 159 -24.92 -2.77 5.52
C LEU A 159 -26.23 -3.18 4.84
N VAL A 160 -26.73 -2.34 3.94
CA VAL A 160 -27.99 -2.62 3.23
C VAL A 160 -27.72 -3.50 2.01
N VAL A 161 -28.12 -4.77 2.10
CA VAL A 161 -28.07 -5.71 0.97
C VAL A 161 -29.41 -5.70 0.24
N LYS A 162 -29.47 -4.99 -0.90
CA LYS A 162 -30.68 -4.95 -1.74
C LYS A 162 -30.99 -6.35 -2.28
N ASN A 163 -32.25 -6.77 -2.18
CA ASN A 163 -32.75 -8.11 -2.55
C ASN A 163 -32.30 -9.27 -1.64
N GLY A 164 -31.76 -8.94 -0.45
CA GLY A 164 -31.44 -9.92 0.59
C GLY A 164 -30.07 -10.57 0.42
N ALA A 165 -29.52 -11.05 1.54
CA ALA A 165 -28.42 -12.01 1.52
C ALA A 165 -29.05 -13.41 1.41
N ILE A 166 -28.76 -14.15 0.33
CA ILE A 166 -28.83 -15.61 0.42
C ILE A 166 -27.65 -15.98 1.30
N LEU A 167 -27.89 -16.07 2.62
CA LEU A 167 -26.96 -16.68 3.56
C LEU A 167 -26.82 -18.14 3.12
N LEU A 168 -25.69 -18.45 2.47
CA LEU A 168 -25.21 -19.82 2.29
C LEU A 168 -24.59 -20.30 3.59
#